data_AF-K1RPB7-F1
#
_entry.id   AF-K1RPB7-F1
#
_cell.length_a   1.000
_cell.length_b   1.000
_cell.length_c   1.000
_cell.angle_alpha   90.00
_cell.angle_beta   90.00
_cell.angle_gamma   90.00
#
_symmetry.space_group_name_H-M   'P 1'
#
loop_
_entity.id
_entity.type
_entity.pdbx_description
1 polymer ?
#
loop_
_entity_poly.entity_id
_entity_poly.type
_entity_poly.pdbx_seq_one_letter_code
_entity_poly.pdbx_strand_id
1 'polypeptide(L)' 'MGMAYVHSTFNNVIITITNEVGDVISWSSAGKMGFRGSKKNTPYAAQTSAADCAKVAYDMGLRKVKV' A
#
# COMPACT_ATOMS: atom_id res chain seq x y z
N MET A 1 4.89 12.71 10.95
CA MET A 1 3.81 11.74 10.61
C MET A 1 4.11 11.15 9.23
N GLY A 2 3.47 10.08 8.80
CA GLY A 2 3.54 9.61 7.39
C GLY A 2 2.28 9.99 6.63
N MET A 3 2.32 9.90 5.30
CA MET A 3 1.13 9.95 4.45
C MET A 3 0.96 8.60 3.75
N ALA A 4 -0.27 8.12 3.65
CA ALA A 4 -0.64 6.87 3.01
C ALA A 4 -1.53 7.17 1.80
N TYR A 5 -0.97 7.01 0.61
CA TYR A 5 -1.67 7.18 -0.65
C TYR A 5 -2.25 5.85 -1.12
N VAL A 6 -3.56 5.85 -1.38
CA VAL A 6 -4.29 4.70 -1.94
C VAL A 6 -4.74 5.05 -3.35
N HIS A 7 -4.12 4.40 -4.34
CA HIS A 7 -4.50 4.52 -5.73
C HIS A 7 -5.28 3.28 -6.16
N SER A 8 -6.60 3.41 -6.20
CA SER A 8 -7.52 2.34 -6.61
C SER A 8 -8.00 2.57 -8.04
N THR A 9 -7.74 1.61 -8.91
CA THR A 9 -8.22 1.61 -10.30
C THR A 9 -9.03 0.35 -10.56
N PHE A 10 -9.79 0.30 -11.65
CA PHE A 10 -10.59 -0.88 -12.03
C PHE A 10 -9.78 -2.17 -12.19
N ASN A 11 -8.46 -2.08 -12.40
CA ASN A 11 -7.61 -3.22 -12.72
C ASN A 11 -6.47 -3.47 -11.73
N ASN A 12 -6.30 -2.58 -10.74
CA ASN A 12 -5.23 -2.69 -9.75
C ASN A 12 -5.45 -1.75 -8.56
N VAL A 13 -4.96 -2.16 -7.40
CA VAL A 13 -4.84 -1.30 -6.21
C VAL A 13 -3.37 -1.16 -5.87
N ILE A 14 -2.92 0.08 -5.73
CA ILE A 14 -1.54 0.44 -5.36
C ILE A 14 -1.62 1.28 -4.10
N ILE A 15 -0.83 0.90 -3.10
CA ILE A 15 -0.76 1.58 -1.81
C ILE A 15 0.68 2.02 -1.62
N THR A 16 0.86 3.28 -1.24
CA THR A 16 2.17 3.90 -1.08
C THR A 16 2.19 4.69 0.21
N ILE A 17 3.18 4.45 1.05
CA ILE A 17 3.39 5.18 2.30
C ILE A 17 4.63 6.04 2.12
N THR A 18 4.50 7.32 2.43
CA THR A 18 5.55 8.32 2.35
C THR A 18 5.81 8.99 3.70
N ASN A 19 6.95 9.67 3.81
CA ASN A 19 7.20 10.64 4.87
C ASN A 19 6.47 11.99 4.57
N GLU A 20 6.60 12.97 5.47
CA GLU A 20 6.03 14.32 5.29
C GLU A 20 6.71 15.13 4.19
N VAL A 21 7.91 14.72 3.78
CA VAL A 21 8.71 15.36 2.75
C VAL A 21 8.32 14.87 1.35
N GLY A 22 7.61 13.73 1.25
CA GLY A 22 7.17 13.11 0.01
C GLY A 22 8.03 11.92 -0.44
N ASP A 23 9.03 11.51 0.34
CA ASP A 23 9.83 10.32 0.03
C ASP A 23 9.04 9.05 0.29
N VAL A 24 9.09 8.13 -0.68
CA VAL A 24 8.44 6.83 -0.58
C VAL A 24 9.21 5.95 0.40
N ILE A 25 8.55 5.57 1.48
CA ILE A 25 9.08 4.63 2.47
C ILE A 25 8.76 3.22 2.04
N SER A 26 7.49 2.95 1.73
CA SER A 26 7.06 1.63 1.30
C SER A 26 5.95 1.73 0.27
N TRP A 27 5.87 0.72 -0.59
CA TRP A 27 4.77 0.59 -1.54
C TRP A 27 4.46 -0.88 -1.78
N SER A 28 3.19 -1.17 -2.00
CA SER A 28 2.72 -2.48 -2.36
C SER A 28 1.52 -2.39 -3.29
N SER A 29 1.23 -3.46 -4.01
CA SER A 29 0.11 -3.51 -4.95
C SER A 29 -0.45 -4.90 -5.05
N ALA A 30 -1.69 -5.01 -5.53
CA ALA A 30 -2.33 -6.29 -5.75
C ALA A 30 -1.50 -7.20 -6.69
N GLY A 31 -0.87 -6.61 -7.72
CA GLY A 31 0.05 -7.34 -8.59
C GLY A 31 1.30 -7.87 -7.87
N LYS A 32 1.89 -7.07 -6.98
CA LYS A 32 3.08 -7.47 -6.18
C LYS A 32 2.77 -8.64 -5.24
N MET A 33 1.55 -8.70 -4.70
CA MET A 33 1.09 -9.81 -3.85
C MET A 33 0.74 -11.09 -4.63
N GLY A 34 0.91 -11.10 -5.95
CA GLY A 34 0.64 -12.27 -6.79
C GLY A 34 -0.81 -12.41 -7.26
N PHE A 35 -1.68 -11.42 -7.00
CA PHE A 35 -3.02 -11.43 -7.57
C PHE A 35 -2.96 -11.18 -9.07
N ARG A 36 -3.69 -12.01 -9.84
CA ARG A 36 -3.74 -11.95 -11.31
C ARG A 36 -5.17 -11.80 -11.80
N GLY A 37 -5.32 -11.16 -12.97
CA GLY A 37 -6.62 -10.94 -13.61
C GLY A 37 -7.58 -10.13 -12.73
N SER A 38 -8.85 -10.54 -12.71
CA SER A 38 -9.94 -9.92 -11.95
C SER A 38 -9.72 -9.96 -10.43
N LYS A 39 -8.86 -10.85 -9.91
CA LYS A 39 -8.57 -10.94 -8.48
C LYS A 39 -7.82 -9.71 -7.93
N LYS A 40 -7.20 -8.91 -8.81
CA LYS A 40 -6.48 -7.68 -8.44
C LYS A 40 -7.38 -6.55 -7.94
N ASN A 41 -8.65 -6.54 -8.34
CA ASN A 41 -9.62 -5.51 -7.94
C ASN A 41 -10.54 -5.99 -6.81
N THR A 42 -10.08 -6.95 -6.00
CA THR A 42 -10.86 -7.43 -4.86
C THR A 42 -10.48 -6.65 -3.60
N PRO A 43 -11.43 -6.43 -2.67
CA PRO A 43 -11.11 -5.80 -1.39
C PRO A 43 -10.09 -6.63 -0.60
N TYR A 44 -10.06 -7.95 -0.79
CA TYR A 44 -9.05 -8.82 -0.19
C TYR A 44 -7.65 -8.49 -0.70
N ALA A 45 -7.46 -8.33 -2.02
CA ALA A 45 -6.17 -7.96 -2.58
C ALA A 45 -5.68 -6.57 -2.10
N ALA A 46 -6.61 -5.62 -1.95
CA ALA A 46 -6.31 -4.31 -1.36
C ALA A 46 -5.84 -4.43 0.09
N GLN A 47 -6.54 -5.21 0.93
CA GLN A 47 -6.17 -5.44 2.32
C GLN A 47 -4.81 -6.12 2.47
N THR A 48 -4.54 -7.15 1.66
CA THR A 48 -3.24 -7.84 1.69
C THR A 48 -2.10 -6.89 1.33
N SER A 49 -2.29 -6.07 0.28
CA SER A 49 -1.31 -5.08 -0.15
C SER A 49 -1.11 -3.99 0.93
N ALA A 50 -2.19 -3.58 1.60
CA ALA A 50 -2.12 -2.60 2.68
C ALA A 50 -1.33 -3.14 3.88
N ALA A 51 -1.59 -4.39 4.27
CA ALA A 51 -0.92 -5.05 5.38
C ALA A 51 0.59 -5.21 5.13
N ASP A 52 0.98 -5.62 3.91
CA ASP A 52 2.38 -5.72 3.50
C ASP A 52 3.08 -4.34 3.56
N CYS A 53 2.46 -3.33 2.96
CA CYS A 53 2.99 -1.97 2.95
C CYS A 53 3.14 -1.40 4.37
N ALA A 54 2.15 -1.63 5.23
CA ALA A 54 2.13 -1.19 6.63
C ALA A 54 3.20 -1.90 7.46
N LYS A 55 3.40 -3.20 7.27
CA LYS A 55 4.44 -3.97 7.95
C LYS A 55 5.83 -3.41 7.65
N VAL A 56 6.12 -3.20 6.36
CA VAL A 56 7.40 -2.65 5.90
C VAL A 56 7.62 -1.22 6.41
N ALA A 57 6.57 -0.38 6.44
CA ALA A 57 6.65 0.96 7.01
C ALA A 57 6.89 0.94 8.53
N TYR A 58 6.26 -0.01 9.24
CA TYR A 58 6.41 -0.18 10.68
C TYR A 58 7.83 -0.61 11.05
N ASP A 59 8.39 -1.57 10.30
CA ASP A 59 9.78 -2.04 10.46
C ASP A 59 10.80 -0.91 10.20
N MET A 60 10.46 0.04 9.33
CA MET A 60 11.25 1.28 9.11
C MET A 60 11.05 2.36 10.17
N GLY A 61 10.27 2.09 11.23
CA GLY A 61 10.09 2.99 12.37
C GLY A 61 8.91 3.95 12.25
N LEU A 62 8.05 3.80 11.23
CA LEU A 62 6.91 4.68 11.03
C LEU A 62 5.72 4.26 11.91
N ARG A 63 5.34 5.12 12.86
CA ARG A 63 4.32 4.81 13.88
C ARG A 63 2.94 5.43 13.65
N LYS A 64 2.85 6.51 12.88
CA LYS A 64 1.59 7.23 12.61
C LYS A 64 1.56 7.68 11.17
N VAL A 65 0.53 7.26 10.43
CA VAL A 65 0.21 7.74 9.09
C VAL A 65 -1.12 8.49 9.08
N LYS A 66 -1.24 9.46 8.18
CA LYS A 66 -2.52 9.99 7.72
C LYS A 66 -2.84 9.38 6.37
N VAL A 67 -4.11 9.09 6.11
CA VAL A 67 -4.62 8.59 4.82
C VAL A 67 -5.23 9.76 4.06
#